data_AF-A0A6G6GJC5-F1
#
_entry.id   AF-A0A6G6GJC5-F1
#
_cell.length_a   1.000
_cell.length_b   1.000
_cell.length_c   1.000
_cell.angle_alpha   90.00
_cell.angle_beta   90.00
_cell.angle_gamma   90.00
#
_symmetry.space_group_name_H-M   'P 1'
#
loop_
_entity.id
_entity.type
_entity.pdbx_description
1 polymer ?
#
loop_
_entity_poly.entity_id
_entity_poly.type
_entity_poly.pdbx_seq_one_letter_code
_entity_poly.pdbx_strand_id
1 'polypeptide(L)'
;MKINLFILTLLFTNFIISQNLSEKISSEVCNCLSESREYTEEYILSCFYTSLGNHEDEFNKIDSTNENALSFVDKLFSDIIIKLQDNCDDLYIFILKAREATIEEFKTENSNTKIISLTDSINNNPNTKVYSKRAIYYFISDRFEEAKKDCLSCLEINSNYIPCTYLLGWIEEKNLDYSKAIELYTKLENQGMPFMQLYISRLEKFTKE
;
A
#
# COMPACT_ATOMS: atom_id res chain seq x y z
N MET A 1 -5.16 30.87 26.37
CA MET A 1 -4.57 29.52 26.41
C MET A 1 -3.05 29.68 26.33
N LYS A 2 -2.32 29.57 27.45
CA LYS A 2 -0.85 29.69 27.45
C LYS A 2 -0.27 28.31 27.12
N ILE A 3 0.07 28.08 25.86
CA ILE A 3 0.84 26.90 25.48
C ILE A 3 2.21 27.03 26.17
N ASN A 4 2.57 26.02 26.96
CA ASN A 4 3.77 26.02 27.78
C ASN A 4 5.01 25.98 26.87
N LEU A 5 5.93 26.92 27.01
CA LEU A 5 7.12 27.06 26.16
C LEU A 5 7.96 25.76 26.13
N PHE A 6 7.92 25.00 27.23
CA PHE A 6 8.58 23.70 27.39
C PHE A 6 7.97 22.58 26.52
N ILE A 7 6.65 22.61 26.31
CA ILE A 7 5.94 21.68 25.41
C ILE A 7 6.30 22.01 23.97
N LEU A 8 6.42 23.31 23.64
CA LEU A 8 6.81 23.75 22.30
C LEU A 8 8.23 23.28 21.93
N THR A 9 9.17 23.34 22.88
CA THR A 9 10.56 22.89 22.66
C THR A 9 10.68 21.39 22.48
N LEU A 10 9.94 20.58 23.26
CA LEU A 10 9.92 19.12 23.13
C LEU A 10 9.32 18.65 21.80
N LEU A 11 8.24 19.31 21.35
CA LEU A 11 7.64 19.01 20.05
C LEU A 11 8.56 19.39 18.89
N PHE A 12 9.28 20.51 19.00
CA PHE A 12 10.24 20.95 17.98
C PHE A 12 11.45 20.02 17.85
N THR A 13 12.01 19.55 18.97
CA THR A 13 13.15 18.61 18.92
C THR A 13 12.77 17.28 18.30
N ASN A 14 11.62 16.73 18.68
CA ASN A 14 11.14 15.45 18.14
C ASN A 14 10.83 15.55 16.64
N PHE A 15 10.32 16.70 16.18
CA PHE A 15 10.07 16.93 14.77
C PHE A 15 11.36 16.97 13.94
N ILE A 16 12.38 17.69 14.41
CA ILE A 16 13.68 17.78 13.72
C ILE A 16 14.37 16.41 13.66
N ILE A 17 14.31 15.64 14.76
CA ILE A 17 14.86 14.28 14.81
C ILE A 17 14.14 13.38 13.80
N SER A 18 12.80 13.41 13.77
CA SER A 18 11.99 12.61 12.83
C SER A 18 12.30 12.90 11.36
N GLN A 19 12.44 14.18 10.99
CA GLN A 19 12.80 14.56 9.61
C GLN A 19 14.21 14.10 9.22
N ASN A 20 15.19 14.27 10.11
CA ASN A 20 16.56 13.85 9.86
C ASN A 20 16.66 12.32 9.73
N LEU A 21 15.97 11.60 10.62
CA LEU A 21 15.97 10.16 10.68
C LEU A 21 15.27 9.54 9.48
N SER A 22 14.11 10.07 9.06
CA SER A 22 13.42 9.61 7.85
C SER A 22 14.28 9.79 6.60
N GLU A 23 15.05 10.88 6.50
CA GLU A 23 15.97 11.12 5.37
C GLU A 23 17.10 10.11 5.31
N LYS A 24 17.77 9.87 6.43
CA LYS A 24 18.83 8.87 6.51
C LYS A 24 18.31 7.47 6.21
N ILE A 25 17.23 7.06 6.88
CA ILE A 25 16.67 5.72 6.72
C ILE A 25 16.20 5.49 5.28
N SER A 26 15.43 6.43 4.71
CA SER A 26 14.96 6.26 3.33
C SER A 26 16.11 6.19 2.32
N SER A 27 17.17 6.99 2.49
CA SER A 27 18.35 6.91 1.63
C SER A 27 19.11 5.60 1.78
N GLU A 28 19.35 5.13 3.01
CA GLU A 28 20.04 3.87 3.28
C GLU A 28 19.27 2.67 2.76
N VAL A 29 17.95 2.62 3.03
CA VAL A 29 17.07 1.59 2.50
C VAL A 29 17.10 1.59 0.99
N CYS A 30 17.01 2.76 0.35
CA CYS A 30 17.02 2.80 -1.10
C CYS A 30 18.35 2.35 -1.71
N ASN A 31 19.47 2.80 -1.15
CA ASN A 31 20.79 2.37 -1.58
C ASN A 31 20.93 0.84 -1.45
N CYS A 32 20.51 0.27 -0.32
CA CYS A 32 20.49 -1.17 -0.13
C CYS A 32 19.66 -1.88 -1.20
N LEU A 33 18.43 -1.41 -1.46
CA LEU A 33 17.56 -2.01 -2.49
C LEU A 33 18.17 -1.98 -3.89
N SER A 34 18.91 -0.93 -4.23
CA SER A 34 19.55 -0.77 -5.54
C SER A 34 20.70 -1.76 -5.81
N GLU A 35 21.22 -2.42 -4.78
CA GLU A 35 22.33 -3.38 -4.91
C GLU A 35 21.87 -4.77 -5.37
N SER A 36 20.57 -5.09 -5.25
CA SER A 36 20.06 -6.42 -5.61
C SER A 36 19.62 -6.53 -7.07
N ARG A 37 19.75 -7.74 -7.61
CA ARG A 37 19.17 -8.14 -8.90
C ARG A 37 17.80 -8.82 -8.74
N GLU A 38 17.48 -9.31 -7.54
CA GLU A 38 16.23 -10.00 -7.23
C GLU A 38 15.67 -9.51 -5.89
N TYR A 39 14.41 -9.10 -5.88
CA TYR A 39 13.76 -8.57 -4.68
C TYR A 39 12.94 -9.68 -4.02
N THR A 40 13.47 -10.22 -2.92
CA THR A 40 12.69 -11.09 -2.02
C THR A 40 12.16 -10.25 -0.86
N GLU A 41 11.03 -10.68 -0.27
CA GLU A 41 10.50 -10.06 0.96
C GLU A 41 11.57 -10.01 2.06
N GLU A 42 12.31 -11.11 2.23
CA GLU A 42 13.41 -11.22 3.20
C GLU A 42 14.50 -10.18 2.96
N TYR A 43 14.92 -9.98 1.71
CA TYR A 43 15.95 -9.00 1.37
C TYR A 43 15.50 -7.57 1.69
N ILE A 44 14.26 -7.22 1.38
CA ILE A 44 13.72 -5.88 1.64
C ILE A 44 13.64 -5.63 3.13
N LEU A 45 13.09 -6.59 3.87
CA LEU A 45 13.05 -6.53 5.33
C LEU A 45 14.46 -6.38 5.90
N SER A 46 15.46 -7.05 5.35
CA SER A 46 16.85 -6.88 5.75
C SER A 46 17.37 -5.45 5.56
N CYS A 47 17.06 -4.79 4.43
CA CYS A 47 17.45 -3.40 4.20
C CYS A 47 16.82 -2.45 5.24
N PHE A 48 15.54 -2.65 5.56
CA PHE A 48 14.86 -1.89 6.59
C PHE A 48 15.44 -2.15 7.98
N TYR A 49 15.63 -3.41 8.38
CA TYR A 49 16.15 -3.76 9.70
C TYR A 49 17.59 -3.28 9.89
N THR A 50 18.45 -3.42 8.88
CA THR A 50 19.82 -2.90 8.93
C THR A 50 19.81 -1.38 9.08
N SER A 51 19.02 -0.66 8.29
CA SER A 51 18.95 0.80 8.39
C SER A 51 18.37 1.25 9.73
N LEU A 52 17.29 0.64 10.22
CA LEU A 52 16.73 0.96 11.54
C LEU A 52 17.73 0.67 12.67
N GLY A 53 18.46 -0.44 12.60
CA GLY A 53 19.49 -0.81 13.57
C GLY A 53 20.66 0.17 13.61
N ASN A 54 21.05 0.76 12.47
CA ASN A 54 22.09 1.79 12.41
C ASN A 54 21.75 3.05 13.22
N HIS A 55 20.47 3.27 13.50
CA HIS A 55 19.96 4.43 14.24
C HIS A 55 19.30 4.05 15.58
N GLU A 56 19.58 2.86 16.12
CA GLU A 56 19.01 2.37 17.40
C GLU A 56 19.18 3.37 18.55
N ASP A 57 20.35 4.03 18.61
CA ASP A 57 20.65 5.05 19.63
C ASP A 57 19.69 6.25 19.58
N GLU A 58 19.17 6.61 18.40
CA GLU A 58 18.17 7.69 18.28
C GLU A 58 16.81 7.22 18.81
N PHE A 59 16.44 5.95 18.58
CA PHE A 59 15.21 5.37 19.12
C PHE A 59 15.27 5.23 20.64
N ASN A 60 16.42 4.88 21.20
CA ASN A 60 16.63 4.76 22.65
C ASN A 60 16.48 6.09 23.41
N LYS A 61 16.55 7.24 22.72
CA LYS A 61 16.29 8.57 23.29
C LYS A 61 14.79 8.87 23.42
N ILE A 62 13.93 8.06 22.82
CA ILE A 62 12.48 8.24 22.84
C ILE A 62 11.91 7.53 24.07
N ASP A 63 11.23 8.29 24.93
CA ASP A 63 10.53 7.73 26.08
C ASP A 63 9.28 6.94 25.62
N SER A 64 9.40 5.61 25.59
CA SER A 64 8.37 4.68 25.13
C SER A 64 7.09 4.66 25.99
N THR A 65 7.09 5.30 27.15
CA THR A 65 5.92 5.40 28.04
C THR A 65 5.01 6.59 27.71
N ASN A 66 5.43 7.44 26.77
CA ASN A 66 4.75 8.66 26.39
C ASN A 66 3.85 8.44 25.16
N GLU A 67 2.61 8.93 25.18
CA GLU A 67 1.70 8.93 24.02
C GLU A 67 2.33 9.60 22.77
N ASN A 68 3.30 10.49 22.98
CA ASN A 68 4.09 11.10 21.92
C ASN A 68 5.06 10.14 21.21
N ALA A 69 5.42 9.00 21.81
CA ALA A 69 6.31 8.00 21.18
C ALA A 69 5.60 7.26 20.05
N LEU A 70 4.34 6.86 20.26
CA LEU A 70 3.55 6.22 19.21
C LEU A 70 3.34 7.18 18.03
N SER A 71 2.95 8.42 18.32
CA SER A 71 2.81 9.46 17.29
C SER A 71 4.11 9.75 16.55
N PHE A 72 5.26 9.70 17.23
CA PHE A 72 6.56 9.85 16.59
C PHE A 72 6.85 8.69 15.63
N VAL A 73 6.62 7.45 16.05
CA VAL A 73 6.86 6.26 15.22
C VAL A 73 5.97 6.28 13.98
N ASP A 74 4.67 6.58 14.15
CA ASP A 74 3.72 6.67 13.04
C ASP A 74 4.16 7.75 12.03
N LYS A 75 4.56 8.91 12.53
CA LYS A 75 5.06 10.01 11.70
C LYS A 75 6.35 9.66 10.99
N LEU A 76 7.32 9.08 11.70
CA LEU A 76 8.58 8.67 11.12
C LEU A 76 8.36 7.65 10.00
N PHE A 77 7.51 6.65 10.23
CA PHE A 77 7.18 5.65 9.24
C PHE A 77 6.52 6.28 8.01
N SER A 78 5.56 7.18 8.20
CA SER A 78 4.94 7.93 7.11
C SER A 78 5.96 8.73 6.29
N ASP A 79 6.84 9.47 6.96
CA ASP A 79 7.88 10.28 6.33
C ASP A 79 8.89 9.41 5.55
N ILE A 80 9.27 8.24 6.08
CA ILE A 80 10.14 7.27 5.39
C ILE A 80 9.47 6.78 4.10
N ILE A 81 8.20 6.39 4.18
CA ILE A 81 7.42 5.88 3.03
C ILE A 81 7.31 6.93 1.94
N ILE A 82 6.99 8.19 2.30
CA ILE A 82 6.92 9.30 1.34
C ILE A 82 8.27 9.53 0.66
N LYS A 83 9.36 9.60 1.44
CA LYS A 83 10.71 9.83 0.89
C LYS A 83 11.20 8.68 0.00
N LEU A 84 10.91 7.44 0.38
CA LEU A 84 11.22 6.28 -0.45
C LEU A 84 10.47 6.33 -1.78
N GLN A 85 9.22 6.79 -1.79
CA GLN A 85 8.47 6.92 -3.03
C GLN A 85 9.01 8.01 -3.97
N ASP A 86 9.59 9.07 -3.40
CA ASP A 86 10.15 10.16 -4.19
C ASP A 86 11.53 9.84 -4.75
N ASN A 87 12.28 8.98 -4.09
CA ASN A 87 13.70 8.78 -4.39
C ASN A 87 14.10 7.31 -4.61
N CYS A 88 13.15 6.37 -4.60
CA CYS A 88 13.44 4.94 -4.69
C CYS A 88 12.54 4.17 -5.67
N ASP A 89 12.93 4.17 -6.94
CA ASP A 89 12.26 3.41 -7.98
C ASP A 89 12.27 1.89 -7.70
N ASP A 90 13.35 1.37 -7.10
CA ASP A 90 13.51 -0.05 -6.80
C ASP A 90 12.45 -0.59 -5.84
N LEU A 91 12.13 0.17 -4.79
CA LEU A 91 11.05 -0.21 -3.86
C LEU A 91 9.71 -0.27 -4.58
N TYR A 92 9.44 0.70 -5.46
CA TYR A 92 8.20 0.73 -6.21
C TYR A 92 8.08 -0.42 -7.20
N ILE A 93 9.17 -0.74 -7.92
CA ILE A 93 9.23 -1.91 -8.81
C ILE A 93 8.95 -3.19 -8.03
N PHE A 94 9.49 -3.32 -6.81
CA PHE A 94 9.15 -4.45 -5.95
C PHE A 94 7.66 -4.47 -5.60
N ILE A 95 7.08 -3.35 -5.15
CA ILE A 95 5.67 -3.28 -4.78
C ILE A 95 4.77 -3.70 -5.96
N LEU A 96 5.10 -3.25 -7.18
CA LEU A 96 4.39 -3.66 -8.38
C LEU A 96 4.52 -5.15 -8.66
N LYS A 97 5.73 -5.72 -8.55
CA LYS A 97 5.94 -7.16 -8.71
C LYS A 97 5.17 -7.96 -7.66
N ALA A 98 5.18 -7.51 -6.41
CA ALA A 98 4.42 -8.14 -5.33
C ALA A 98 2.90 -8.09 -5.60
N ARG A 99 2.40 -6.95 -6.10
CA ARG A 99 1.01 -6.80 -6.54
C ARG A 99 0.67 -7.73 -7.69
N GLU A 100 1.52 -7.86 -8.70
CA GLU A 100 1.31 -8.79 -9.82
C GLU A 100 1.35 -10.25 -9.37
N ALA A 101 2.20 -10.59 -8.39
CA ALA A 101 2.23 -11.93 -7.82
C ALA A 101 0.89 -12.34 -7.18
N THR A 102 0.09 -11.38 -6.69
CA THR A 102 -1.24 -11.68 -6.11
C THR A 102 -2.24 -12.26 -7.11
N ILE A 103 -2.02 -12.08 -8.40
CA ILE A 103 -2.88 -12.60 -9.48
C ILE A 103 -2.18 -13.69 -10.31
N GLU A 104 -0.91 -14.00 -10.03
CA GLU A 104 -0.11 -14.91 -10.85
C GLU A 104 -0.67 -16.33 -10.84
N GLU A 105 -1.15 -16.81 -9.69
CA GLU A 105 -1.79 -18.13 -9.60
C GLU A 105 -2.99 -18.25 -10.55
N PHE A 106 -3.75 -17.16 -10.74
CA PHE A 106 -4.93 -17.13 -11.59
C PHE A 106 -4.60 -17.16 -13.09
N LYS A 107 -3.40 -16.67 -13.49
CA LYS A 107 -2.95 -16.65 -14.88
C LYS A 107 -2.64 -18.05 -15.42
N THR A 108 -2.26 -18.98 -14.55
CA THR A 108 -1.95 -20.36 -14.94
C THR A 108 -3.18 -21.17 -15.33
N GLU A 109 -4.35 -20.71 -14.90
CA GLU A 109 -5.62 -21.38 -15.17
C GLU A 109 -6.28 -20.84 -16.44
N ASN A 110 -7.03 -21.69 -17.16
CA ASN A 110 -7.82 -21.24 -18.29
C ASN A 110 -8.94 -20.29 -17.81
N SER A 111 -8.75 -18.99 -18.01
CA SER A 111 -9.65 -17.93 -17.50
C SER A 111 -11.08 -18.10 -18.01
N ASN A 112 -11.28 -18.51 -19.26
CA ASN A 112 -12.61 -18.72 -19.83
C ASN A 112 -13.37 -19.86 -19.13
N THR A 113 -12.72 -20.99 -18.90
CA THR A 113 -13.32 -22.12 -18.17
C THR A 113 -13.69 -21.70 -16.74
N LYS A 114 -12.82 -20.92 -16.08
CA LYS A 114 -13.06 -20.44 -14.71
C LYS A 114 -14.21 -19.43 -14.66
N ILE A 115 -14.28 -18.51 -15.61
CA ILE A 115 -15.39 -17.55 -15.73
C ILE A 115 -16.74 -18.28 -15.90
N ILE A 116 -16.80 -19.33 -16.72
CA ILE A 116 -18.03 -20.14 -16.92
C ILE A 116 -18.44 -20.80 -15.59
N SER A 117 -17.52 -21.52 -14.94
CA SER A 117 -17.80 -22.19 -13.66
C SER A 117 -18.22 -21.23 -12.54
N LEU A 118 -17.60 -20.05 -12.46
CA LEU A 118 -17.96 -19.01 -11.50
C LEU A 118 -19.32 -18.38 -11.83
N THR A 119 -19.68 -18.30 -13.12
CA THR A 119 -21.01 -17.83 -13.54
C THR A 119 -22.10 -18.79 -13.08
N ASP A 120 -21.90 -20.10 -13.24
CA ASP A 120 -22.82 -21.11 -12.70
C ASP A 120 -22.91 -21.01 -11.17
N SER A 121 -21.79 -20.76 -10.50
CA SER A 121 -21.74 -20.58 -9.04
C SER A 121 -22.53 -19.35 -8.58
N ILE A 122 -22.45 -18.24 -9.32
CA ILE A 122 -23.20 -17.01 -9.04
C ILE A 122 -24.70 -17.22 -9.24
N ASN A 123 -25.09 -17.94 -10.30
CA ASN A 123 -26.50 -18.24 -10.57
C ASN A 123 -27.13 -19.11 -9.46
N ASN A 124 -26.32 -19.98 -8.84
CA ASN A 124 -26.80 -20.90 -7.80
C ASN A 124 -26.73 -20.30 -6.39
N ASN A 125 -25.63 -19.62 -6.03
CA ASN A 125 -25.41 -19.06 -4.69
C ASN A 125 -24.47 -17.84 -4.73
N PRO A 126 -24.99 -16.64 -5.06
CA PRO A 126 -24.18 -15.45 -5.19
C PRO A 126 -23.58 -15.03 -3.83
N ASN A 127 -22.28 -14.76 -3.80
CA ASN A 127 -21.61 -14.22 -2.62
C ASN A 127 -20.34 -13.45 -3.01
N THR A 128 -19.80 -12.69 -2.05
CA THR A 128 -18.63 -11.81 -2.23
C THR A 128 -17.41 -12.55 -2.81
N LYS A 129 -17.11 -13.76 -2.31
CA LYS A 129 -15.94 -14.53 -2.74
C LYS A 129 -16.05 -14.95 -4.21
N VAL A 130 -17.23 -15.37 -4.65
CA VAL A 130 -17.42 -15.83 -6.04
C VAL A 130 -17.36 -14.66 -7.02
N TYR A 131 -18.01 -13.53 -6.71
CA TYR A 131 -17.88 -12.30 -7.50
C TYR A 131 -16.43 -11.81 -7.55
N SER A 132 -15.75 -11.73 -6.40
CA SER A 132 -14.35 -11.32 -6.32
C SER A 132 -13.43 -12.19 -7.19
N LYS A 133 -13.61 -13.52 -7.15
CA LYS A 133 -12.81 -14.43 -7.98
C LYS A 133 -13.07 -14.22 -9.47
N ARG A 134 -14.33 -14.07 -9.88
CA ARG A 134 -14.66 -13.87 -11.30
C ARG A 134 -14.16 -12.53 -11.81
N ALA A 135 -14.21 -11.48 -10.96
CA ALA A 135 -13.60 -10.20 -11.25
C ALA A 135 -12.10 -10.32 -11.53
N ILE A 136 -11.35 -11.13 -10.77
CA ILE A 136 -9.92 -11.38 -11.03
C ILE A 136 -9.71 -12.03 -12.41
N TYR A 137 -10.49 -13.05 -12.78
CA TYR A 137 -10.35 -13.66 -14.11
C TYR A 137 -10.70 -12.72 -15.25
N TYR A 138 -11.70 -11.86 -15.07
CA TYR A 138 -11.98 -10.79 -16.04
C TYR A 138 -10.83 -9.80 -16.11
N PHE A 139 -10.29 -9.38 -14.97
CA PHE A 139 -9.17 -8.44 -14.89
C PHE A 139 -7.93 -8.95 -15.63
N ILE A 140 -7.50 -10.20 -15.37
CA ILE A 140 -6.33 -10.79 -16.05
C ILE A 140 -6.57 -11.10 -17.53
N SER A 141 -7.83 -11.08 -17.98
CA SER A 141 -8.20 -11.21 -19.39
C SER A 141 -8.41 -9.84 -20.06
N ASP A 142 -7.97 -8.75 -19.43
CA ASP A 142 -8.17 -7.36 -19.86
C ASP A 142 -9.65 -6.95 -20.07
N ARG A 143 -10.57 -7.67 -19.42
CA ARG A 143 -12.02 -7.41 -19.44
C ARG A 143 -12.42 -6.53 -18.25
N PHE A 144 -11.90 -5.31 -18.24
CA PHE A 144 -11.98 -4.42 -17.08
C PHE A 144 -13.41 -3.99 -16.72
N GLU A 145 -14.30 -3.80 -17.70
CA GLU A 145 -15.69 -3.43 -17.44
C GLU A 145 -16.46 -4.55 -16.75
N GLU A 146 -16.27 -5.80 -17.17
CA GLU A 146 -16.87 -6.95 -16.50
C GLU A 146 -16.27 -7.18 -15.10
N ALA A 147 -14.96 -6.99 -14.95
CA ALA A 147 -14.30 -7.06 -13.66
C ALA A 147 -14.86 -5.99 -12.70
N LYS A 148 -15.05 -4.77 -13.17
CA LYS A 148 -15.66 -3.65 -12.42
C LYS A 148 -17.07 -3.99 -11.99
N LYS A 149 -17.91 -4.53 -12.89
CA LYS A 149 -19.28 -4.95 -12.57
C LYS A 149 -19.31 -6.01 -11.47
N ASP A 150 -18.41 -6.98 -11.51
CA ASP A 150 -18.32 -8.01 -10.47
C ASP A 150 -17.79 -7.45 -9.14
N CYS A 151 -16.82 -6.54 -9.16
CA CYS A 151 -16.38 -5.82 -7.96
C CYS A 151 -17.53 -5.01 -7.33
N LEU A 152 -18.35 -4.33 -8.13
CA LEU A 152 -19.51 -3.60 -7.63
C LEU A 152 -20.55 -4.54 -7.01
N SER A 153 -20.88 -5.64 -7.69
CA SER A 153 -21.82 -6.66 -7.18
C SER A 153 -21.31 -7.29 -5.86
N CYS A 154 -20.01 -7.49 -5.75
CA CYS A 154 -19.35 -7.93 -4.52
C CYS A 154 -19.51 -6.92 -3.38
N LEU A 155 -19.32 -5.62 -3.67
CA LEU A 155 -19.43 -4.54 -2.69
C LEU A 155 -20.89 -4.21 -2.31
N GLU A 156 -21.87 -4.55 -3.15
CA GLU A 156 -23.29 -4.51 -2.78
C GLU A 156 -23.61 -5.52 -1.66
N ILE A 157 -22.96 -6.69 -1.66
CA ILE A 157 -23.15 -7.72 -0.61
C ILE A 157 -22.35 -7.37 0.64
N ASN A 158 -21.11 -6.91 0.48
CA ASN A 158 -20.28 -6.44 1.59
C ASN A 158 -19.46 -5.22 1.16
N SER A 159 -19.90 -4.05 1.61
CA SER A 159 -19.30 -2.77 1.25
C SER A 159 -17.86 -2.59 1.73
N ASN A 160 -17.39 -3.42 2.66
CA ASN A 160 -16.03 -3.41 3.20
C ASN A 160 -15.21 -4.62 2.76
N TYR A 161 -15.62 -5.31 1.69
CA TYR A 161 -14.85 -6.45 1.19
C TYR A 161 -13.56 -5.98 0.51
N ILE A 162 -12.45 -6.16 1.22
CA ILE A 162 -11.11 -5.68 0.85
C ILE A 162 -10.71 -6.11 -0.58
N PRO A 163 -10.78 -7.40 -0.99
CA PRO A 163 -10.34 -7.82 -2.32
C PRO A 163 -11.02 -7.09 -3.47
N CYS A 164 -12.33 -6.85 -3.37
CA CYS A 164 -13.08 -6.16 -4.43
C CYS A 164 -12.80 -4.66 -4.45
N THR A 165 -12.62 -4.02 -3.29
CA THR A 165 -12.22 -2.59 -3.24
C THR A 165 -10.81 -2.41 -3.84
N TYR A 166 -9.89 -3.32 -3.52
CA TYR A 166 -8.51 -3.28 -4.02
C TYR A 166 -8.44 -3.49 -5.53
N LEU A 167 -9.11 -4.53 -6.04
CA LEU A 167 -9.15 -4.81 -7.47
C LEU A 167 -9.87 -3.69 -8.25
N LEU A 168 -10.91 -3.09 -7.68
CA LEU A 168 -11.57 -1.93 -8.27
C LEU A 168 -10.60 -0.74 -8.37
N GLY A 169 -9.81 -0.47 -7.33
CA GLY A 169 -8.76 0.56 -7.38
C GLY A 169 -7.75 0.29 -8.52
N TRP A 170 -7.39 -0.98 -8.72
CA TRP A 170 -6.51 -1.37 -9.83
C TRP A 170 -7.15 -1.14 -11.20
N ILE A 171 -8.43 -1.46 -11.33
CA ILE A 171 -9.17 -1.24 -12.57
C ILE A 171 -9.21 0.25 -12.91
N GLU A 172 -9.51 1.12 -11.95
CA GLU A 172 -9.54 2.57 -12.18
C GLU A 172 -8.13 3.12 -12.52
N GLU A 173 -7.07 2.58 -11.89
CA GLU A 173 -5.69 2.90 -12.26
C GLU A 173 -5.39 2.51 -13.73
N LYS A 174 -5.81 1.32 -14.18
CA LYS A 174 -5.65 0.86 -15.57
C LYS A 174 -6.46 1.71 -16.56
N ASN A 175 -7.59 2.25 -16.11
CA ASN A 175 -8.43 3.17 -16.87
C ASN A 175 -7.96 4.63 -16.81
N LEU A 176 -6.84 4.91 -16.12
CA LEU A 176 -6.30 6.26 -15.90
C LEU A 176 -7.23 7.19 -15.09
N ASP A 177 -8.24 6.66 -14.39
CA ASP A 177 -9.04 7.40 -13.43
C ASP A 177 -8.33 7.39 -12.07
N TYR A 178 -7.22 8.13 -12.01
CA TYR A 178 -6.36 8.18 -10.83
C TYR A 178 -7.07 8.77 -9.61
N SER A 179 -8.00 9.72 -9.81
CA SER A 179 -8.79 10.27 -8.72
C SER A 179 -9.67 9.21 -8.07
N LYS A 180 -10.33 8.35 -8.86
CA LYS A 180 -11.14 7.27 -8.32
C LYS A 180 -10.30 6.17 -7.69
N ALA A 181 -9.16 5.83 -8.29
CA ALA A 181 -8.21 4.88 -7.71
C ALA A 181 -7.69 5.34 -6.34
N ILE A 182 -7.34 6.62 -6.20
CA ILE A 182 -6.94 7.23 -4.91
C ILE A 182 -8.06 7.09 -3.88
N GLU A 183 -9.30 7.46 -4.21
CA GLU A 183 -10.45 7.33 -3.29
C GLU A 183 -10.59 5.90 -2.76
N LEU A 184 -10.45 4.90 -3.63
CA LEU A 184 -10.57 3.48 -3.29
C LEU A 184 -9.41 3.02 -2.41
N TYR A 185 -8.18 3.44 -2.69
CA TYR A 185 -7.03 3.12 -1.84
C TYR A 185 -7.06 3.82 -0.49
N THR A 186 -7.49 5.08 -0.43
CA THR A 186 -7.70 5.80 0.83
C THR A 186 -8.76 5.11 1.69
N LYS A 187 -9.83 4.57 1.08
CA LYS A 187 -10.80 3.75 1.82
C LYS A 187 -10.14 2.52 2.45
N LEU A 188 -9.24 1.85 1.72
CA LEU A 188 -8.53 0.66 2.20
C LEU A 188 -7.50 0.99 3.28
N GLU A 189 -6.79 2.12 3.15
CA GLU A 189 -5.91 2.67 4.17
C GLU A 189 -6.66 2.87 5.49
N ASN A 190 -7.81 3.55 5.43
CA ASN A 190 -8.70 3.78 6.58
C ASN A 190 -9.26 2.49 7.19
N GLN A 191 -9.21 1.37 6.48
CA GLN A 191 -9.58 0.03 6.97
C GLN A 191 -8.40 -0.73 7.59
N GLY A 192 -7.26 -0.08 7.80
CA GLY A 192 -6.07 -0.69 8.43
C GLY A 192 -5.11 -1.33 7.43
N MET A 193 -5.12 -0.90 6.16
CA MET A 193 -4.09 -1.27 5.19
C MET A 193 -3.17 -0.08 4.90
N PRO A 194 -2.27 0.29 5.83
CA PRO A 194 -1.41 1.47 5.70
C PRO A 194 -0.48 1.42 4.48
N PHE A 195 -0.18 0.22 3.96
CA PHE A 195 0.62 0.08 2.74
C PHE A 195 -0.07 0.67 1.49
N MET A 196 -1.37 0.95 1.54
CA MET A 196 -2.08 1.65 0.46
C MET A 196 -1.53 3.05 0.20
N GLN A 197 -0.90 3.68 1.20
CA GLN A 197 -0.27 4.98 1.07
C GLN A 197 0.79 5.01 -0.06
N LEU A 198 1.47 3.88 -0.32
CA LEU A 198 2.44 3.73 -1.41
C LEU A 198 1.77 3.85 -2.79
N TYR A 199 0.56 3.33 -2.96
CA TYR A 199 -0.19 3.49 -4.20
C TYR A 199 -0.78 4.90 -4.31
N ILE A 200 -1.40 5.41 -3.22
CA ILE A 200 -2.01 6.74 -3.16
C ILE A 200 -0.99 7.81 -3.54
N SER A 201 0.12 7.85 -2.82
CA SER A 201 1.12 8.91 -2.97
C SER A 201 1.74 8.90 -4.37
N ARG A 202 1.80 7.75 -5.06
CA ARG A 202 2.25 7.70 -6.45
C ARG A 202 1.19 8.26 -7.38
N LEU A 203 -0.05 7.82 -7.24
CA LEU A 203 -1.14 8.27 -8.10
C LEU A 203 -1.35 9.77 -8.01
N GLU A 204 -1.11 10.37 -6.84
CA GLU A 204 -1.14 11.81 -6.65
C GLU A 204 -0.22 12.56 -7.61
N LYS A 205 0.93 11.98 -8.01
CA LYS A 205 1.85 12.60 -8.97
C LYS A 205 1.18 12.83 -10.33
N PHE A 206 0.35 11.89 -10.77
CA PHE A 206 -0.39 12.00 -12.04
C PHE A 206 -1.62 12.91 -11.97
N THR A 207 -2.08 13.27 -10.77
CA THR A 207 -3.24 14.17 -10.57
C THR A 207 -2.86 15.63 -10.35
N LYS A 208 -1.57 15.90 -10.08
CA LYS A 208 -1.03 17.25 -9.81
C LYS A 208 -0.45 17.91 -11.08
N GLU A 209 -0.44 17.19 -12.21
CA GLU A 209 -0.07 17.66 -13.55
C GLU A 209 -1.31 18.12 -14.32
#